data_AF-A0A254RWS7-F1
#
_entry.id   AF-A0A254RWS7-F1
#
_cell.length_a   1.000
_cell.length_b   1.000
_cell.length_c   1.000
_cell.angle_alpha   90.00
_cell.angle_beta   90.00
_cell.angle_gamma   90.00
#
_symmetry.space_group_name_H-M   'P 1'
#
loop_
_entity.id
_entity.type
_entity.pdbx_description
1 polymer ?
#
loop_
_entity_poly.entity_id
_entity_poly.type
_entity_poly.pdbx_seq_one_letter_code
_entity_poly.pdbx_strand_id
1 'polypeptide(L)'
;MNSQLLKKFVLPLSLPLVASFFACSDNPSNSGNNLAGGPGSITTNGIVARVGGVPVSNASVSLHQVDYTVPEAKEEVMVVAVATTVTDSVGRFALTVPDSGEYRMTVSYDGSAYTKIVSHESYQALDSLEGVVDLSAIATLTGVADIPEGSKAVWVGVVGTDVLVRSDSNGVFFIPAIPANDTLQLYFMDDGYEEDLGRESVFLQPYEQVQYNYKTPVEIDSSVTDSSEVVADSLPKVSVLLQNGSPAAYATVALRSLDSVGEIRFVRSFMVVADKYADENGRFDMEWPKSGDYRLTVTSGSQSYSRVYSAEELKDVDSITLTTSVSYSSNVTLTADEDFAWVGVYGLDELVKTDASGAYVLPALPANDSLKVYFVHNDGTKPFVDWTVKTSKVSKSEKPSVLLYDFEEDDTRWYMSVDTLWKGSSFYKNGKADSSHKIADYLEADSSRGSTVFHGKYSVAFDPYAWVLLGTQFKETLNLSDLDSIAFYAKGDGNIRVTLENWENYDKGTKAASSRISLDSSWKRIVIKPSELCIDNDEKKDCKSTWERVKNGVRQIHFFPGCKDNCYLSPKNEVYVDDVKLYGVLF
;
A
#
# COMPACT_ATOMS: atom_id res chain seq x y z
N MET A 1 19.20 -64.93 -45.06
CA MET A 1 19.52 -63.93 -46.11
C MET A 1 18.28 -63.10 -46.39
N ASN A 2 18.39 -61.80 -46.12
CA ASN A 2 17.57 -60.66 -46.55
C ASN A 2 16.04 -60.61 -46.34
N SER A 3 15.68 -59.64 -45.49
CA SER A 3 14.63 -58.62 -45.65
C SER A 3 13.17 -59.06 -45.76
N GLN A 4 12.42 -58.90 -44.66
CA GLN A 4 10.98 -58.73 -44.70
C GLN A 4 10.56 -57.46 -43.93
N LEU A 5 9.99 -56.52 -44.68
CA LEU A 5 9.16 -55.42 -44.19
C LEU A 5 7.87 -55.98 -43.59
N LEU A 6 7.57 -55.62 -42.34
CA LEU A 6 6.23 -55.75 -41.76
C LEU A 6 5.63 -54.36 -41.54
N LYS A 7 4.59 -54.06 -42.32
CA LYS A 7 3.67 -52.93 -42.10
C LYS A 7 2.77 -53.27 -40.92
N LYS A 8 2.72 -52.43 -39.89
CA LYS A 8 1.70 -52.49 -38.84
C LYS A 8 0.69 -51.36 -39.02
N PHE A 9 -0.57 -51.78 -39.10
CA PHE A 9 -1.78 -51.00 -38.91
C PHE A 9 -1.79 -50.35 -37.52
N VAL A 10 -2.16 -49.07 -37.45
CA VAL A 10 -2.64 -48.41 -36.23
C VAL A 10 -3.89 -47.61 -36.61
N LEU A 11 -5.01 -47.96 -35.97
CA LEU A 11 -6.29 -47.21 -36.02
C LEU A 11 -6.11 -45.84 -35.35
N PRO A 12 -6.71 -44.76 -35.88
CA PRO A 12 -6.85 -43.51 -35.15
C PRO A 12 -8.08 -43.58 -34.22
N LEU A 13 -7.84 -43.37 -32.93
CA LEU A 13 -8.86 -43.16 -31.91
C LEU A 13 -9.39 -41.72 -32.04
N SER A 14 -10.64 -41.59 -32.47
CA SER A 14 -11.38 -40.33 -32.57
C SER A 14 -11.92 -39.89 -31.21
N LEU A 15 -11.38 -38.80 -30.66
CA LEU A 15 -11.98 -38.04 -29.56
C LEU A 15 -12.97 -37.00 -30.12
N PRO A 16 -14.19 -36.86 -29.57
CA PRO A 16 -15.10 -35.78 -29.95
C PRO A 16 -14.66 -34.47 -29.29
N LEU A 17 -14.31 -33.48 -30.14
CA LEU A 17 -14.15 -32.09 -29.75
C LEU A 17 -15.56 -31.48 -29.58
N VAL A 18 -15.95 -31.18 -28.34
CA VAL A 18 -17.13 -30.34 -28.07
C VAL A 18 -16.71 -28.89 -28.29
N ALA A 19 -17.11 -28.33 -29.42
CA ALA A 19 -16.98 -26.91 -29.71
C ALA A 19 -18.13 -26.16 -29.02
N SER A 20 -17.84 -25.51 -27.90
CA SER A 20 -18.72 -24.50 -27.32
C SER A 20 -18.58 -23.23 -28.16
N PHE A 21 -19.63 -22.90 -28.91
CA PHE A 21 -19.77 -21.59 -29.55
C PHE A 21 -20.00 -20.53 -28.46
N PHE A 22 -18.98 -19.73 -28.15
CA PHE A 22 -19.19 -18.39 -27.61
C PHE A 22 -19.52 -17.47 -28.78
N ALA A 23 -20.81 -17.16 -28.94
CA ALA A 23 -21.25 -16.09 -29.80
C ALA A 23 -20.95 -14.76 -29.10
N CYS A 24 -19.91 -14.06 -29.57
CA CYS A 24 -19.81 -12.62 -29.35
C CYS A 24 -20.92 -11.96 -30.16
N SER A 25 -21.91 -11.36 -29.49
CA SER A 25 -22.80 -10.41 -30.16
C SER A 25 -22.15 -9.03 -30.12
N ASP A 26 -21.59 -8.63 -31.26
CA ASP A 26 -21.40 -7.21 -31.54
C ASP A 26 -22.78 -6.55 -31.67
N ASN A 27 -23.05 -5.54 -30.84
CA ASN A 27 -24.00 -4.50 -31.21
C ASN A 27 -23.45 -3.12 -30.79
N PRO A 28 -23.29 -2.18 -31.73
CA PRO A 28 -22.75 -0.86 -31.45
C PRO A 28 -23.88 0.16 -31.25
N SER A 29 -23.95 0.80 -30.08
CA SER A 29 -24.55 2.13 -29.95
C SER A 29 -24.40 2.71 -28.53
N ASN A 30 -23.66 3.81 -28.42
CA ASN A 30 -23.77 4.85 -27.40
C ASN A 30 -23.99 4.40 -25.94
N SER A 31 -22.90 4.07 -25.25
CA SER A 31 -22.76 4.31 -23.81
C SER A 31 -21.47 5.08 -23.60
N GLY A 32 -21.53 6.25 -22.97
CA GLY A 32 -20.36 7.05 -22.64
C GLY A 32 -19.33 6.22 -21.90
N ASN A 33 -18.07 6.35 -22.30
CA ASN A 33 -16.93 5.65 -21.71
C ASN A 33 -16.77 6.08 -20.24
N ASN A 34 -17.43 5.39 -19.32
CA ASN A 34 -17.14 5.41 -17.88
C ASN A 34 -16.15 4.28 -17.55
N LEU A 35 -14.99 4.28 -18.20
CA LEU A 35 -13.85 3.48 -17.74
C LEU A 35 -13.07 4.37 -16.77
N ALA A 36 -13.10 4.03 -15.48
CA ALA A 36 -12.23 4.64 -14.49
C ALA A 36 -10.78 4.40 -14.92
N GLY A 37 -10.05 5.49 -15.19
CA GLY A 37 -8.64 5.39 -15.55
C GLY A 37 -7.82 4.93 -14.36
N GLY A 38 -6.65 4.34 -14.62
CA GLY A 38 -5.74 3.91 -13.57
C GLY A 38 -5.26 5.08 -12.69
N PRO A 39 -4.44 4.80 -11.65
CA PRO A 39 -3.84 5.84 -10.82
C PRO A 39 -3.19 6.93 -11.68
N GLY A 40 -3.68 8.17 -11.57
CA GLY A 40 -3.23 9.34 -12.35
C GLY A 40 -4.27 9.93 -13.32
N SER A 41 -5.23 9.14 -13.79
CA SER A 41 -6.26 9.62 -14.73
C SER A 41 -7.41 10.34 -14.02
N ILE A 42 -7.83 11.49 -14.53
CA ILE A 42 -8.99 12.24 -14.00
C ILE A 42 -10.29 11.56 -14.46
N THR A 43 -11.09 11.09 -13.50
CA THR A 43 -12.44 10.60 -13.76
C THR A 43 -13.36 11.80 -13.93
N THR A 44 -13.86 12.02 -15.15
CA THR A 44 -14.65 13.22 -15.48
C THR A 44 -16.02 13.24 -14.79
N ASN A 45 -16.60 12.07 -14.49
CA ASN A 45 -17.87 11.90 -13.77
C ASN A 45 -17.70 10.82 -12.69
N GLY A 46 -18.27 11.01 -11.51
CA GLY A 46 -18.18 10.03 -10.43
C GLY A 46 -18.50 10.58 -9.05
N ILE A 47 -18.60 9.66 -8.08
CA ILE A 47 -18.80 9.96 -6.65
C ILE A 47 -17.48 10.47 -6.07
N VAL A 48 -17.52 11.57 -5.31
CA VAL A 48 -16.34 12.12 -4.62
C VAL A 48 -16.26 11.59 -3.20
N ALA A 49 -15.18 10.88 -2.87
CA ALA A 49 -14.85 10.51 -1.50
C ALA A 49 -14.13 11.66 -0.79
N ARG A 50 -14.53 11.96 0.46
CA ARG A 50 -13.95 13.05 1.26
C ARG A 50 -13.65 12.63 2.68
N VAL A 51 -12.63 13.24 3.26
CA VAL A 51 -12.39 13.23 4.72
C VAL A 51 -12.41 14.68 5.20
N GLY A 52 -13.29 14.98 6.15
CA GLY A 52 -13.45 16.35 6.66
C GLY A 52 -13.81 17.37 5.58
N GLY A 53 -14.56 16.96 4.55
CA GLY A 53 -14.96 17.80 3.42
C GLY A 53 -13.88 18.02 2.35
N VAL A 54 -12.69 17.43 2.50
CA VAL A 54 -11.61 17.50 1.51
C VAL A 54 -11.60 16.20 0.68
N PRO A 55 -11.60 16.28 -0.67
CA PRO A 55 -11.45 15.08 -1.51
C PRO A 55 -10.17 14.30 -1.23
N VAL A 56 -10.27 12.98 -1.22
CA VAL A 56 -9.13 12.08 -0.93
C VAL A 56 -8.82 11.20 -2.13
N SER A 57 -7.58 11.25 -2.62
CA SER A 57 -7.09 10.41 -3.71
C SER A 57 -6.60 9.06 -3.21
N ASN A 58 -6.70 8.02 -4.04
CA ASN A 58 -6.32 6.64 -3.72
C ASN A 58 -7.08 6.00 -2.54
N ALA A 59 -8.29 6.47 -2.23
CA ALA A 59 -9.18 5.76 -1.32
C ALA A 59 -9.61 4.44 -1.95
N SER A 60 -9.56 3.35 -1.18
CA SER A 60 -9.99 2.04 -1.62
C SER A 60 -11.51 1.96 -1.65
N VAL A 61 -12.07 1.39 -2.70
CA VAL A 61 -13.51 1.23 -2.87
C VAL A 61 -13.81 -0.25 -3.17
N SER A 62 -14.66 -0.87 -2.36
CA SER A 62 -15.15 -2.23 -2.57
C SER A 62 -16.68 -2.30 -2.62
N LEU A 63 -17.18 -3.30 -3.35
CA LEU A 63 -18.61 -3.57 -3.50
C LEU A 63 -18.87 -5.07 -3.39
N HIS A 64 -19.65 -5.48 -2.39
CA HIS A 64 -20.00 -6.88 -2.14
C HIS A 64 -21.51 -7.06 -2.01
N GLN A 65 -22.03 -8.25 -2.26
CA GLN A 65 -23.44 -8.55 -1.94
C GLN A 65 -23.70 -8.36 -0.44
N VAL A 66 -24.90 -7.93 -0.07
CA VAL A 66 -25.25 -7.62 1.33
C VAL A 66 -25.13 -8.83 2.26
N ASP A 67 -25.21 -10.04 1.74
CA ASP A 67 -25.07 -11.32 2.45
C ASP A 67 -23.68 -11.97 2.26
N TYR A 68 -22.75 -11.28 1.61
CA TYR A 68 -21.39 -11.77 1.39
C TYR A 68 -20.70 -12.08 2.72
N THR A 69 -20.20 -13.30 2.83
CA THR A 69 -19.20 -13.71 3.81
C THR A 69 -17.95 -14.14 3.06
N VAL A 70 -16.79 -14.03 3.68
CA VAL A 70 -15.54 -14.49 3.06
C VAL A 70 -15.68 -16.00 2.79
N PRO A 71 -15.43 -16.52 1.59
CA PRO A 71 -15.83 -17.89 1.25
C PRO A 71 -14.93 -18.97 1.85
N GLU A 72 -13.69 -18.63 2.21
CA GLU A 72 -12.72 -19.55 2.81
C GLU A 72 -11.74 -18.77 3.69
N ALA A 73 -11.40 -19.32 4.85
CA ALA A 73 -10.27 -18.86 5.63
C ALA A 73 -8.97 -19.34 4.97
N LYS A 74 -8.25 -18.44 4.31
CA LYS A 74 -6.85 -18.70 3.93
C LYS A 74 -5.97 -18.29 5.10
N GLU A 75 -5.09 -19.18 5.56
CA GLU A 75 -4.15 -18.93 6.67
C GLU A 75 -3.30 -17.64 6.50
N GLU A 76 -3.28 -17.04 5.31
CA GLU A 76 -2.43 -15.91 4.94
C GLU A 76 -3.14 -14.54 4.84
N VAL A 77 -4.45 -14.42 5.12
CA VAL A 77 -5.16 -13.18 4.74
C VAL A 77 -6.13 -12.67 5.83
N MET A 78 -5.71 -11.65 6.58
CA MET A 78 -6.65 -10.57 6.90
C MET A 78 -7.01 -9.95 5.56
N VAL A 79 -8.23 -10.18 5.05
CA VAL A 79 -8.64 -9.58 3.78
C VAL A 79 -8.94 -8.10 4.06
N VAL A 80 -7.90 -7.28 4.01
CA VAL A 80 -8.05 -5.85 3.79
C VAL A 80 -8.73 -5.72 2.44
N ALA A 81 -9.84 -4.96 2.40
CA ALA A 81 -10.77 -4.89 1.28
C ALA A 81 -10.12 -5.10 -0.10
N VAL A 82 -10.58 -6.09 -0.86
CA VAL A 82 -10.15 -6.24 -2.26
C VAL A 82 -10.81 -5.09 -3.02
N ALA A 83 -10.04 -4.03 -3.22
CA ALA A 83 -10.49 -2.83 -3.91
C ALA A 83 -11.02 -3.23 -5.30
N THR A 84 -12.30 -2.95 -5.55
CA THR A 84 -12.89 -3.03 -6.89
C THR A 84 -12.37 -1.87 -7.75
N THR A 85 -12.10 -0.72 -7.13
CA THR A 85 -11.46 0.45 -7.73
C THR A 85 -10.81 1.31 -6.65
N VAL A 86 -10.14 2.39 -7.06
CA VAL A 86 -9.59 3.42 -6.16
C VAL A 86 -10.04 4.80 -6.62
N THR A 87 -10.03 5.79 -5.72
CA THR A 87 -10.30 7.17 -6.11
C THR A 87 -9.13 7.80 -6.88
N ASP A 88 -9.44 8.66 -7.84
CA ASP A 88 -8.47 9.39 -8.63
C ASP A 88 -7.81 10.58 -7.88
N SER A 89 -7.02 11.38 -8.60
CA SER A 89 -6.29 12.54 -8.05
C SER A 89 -7.20 13.63 -7.44
N VAL A 90 -8.49 13.68 -7.81
CA VAL A 90 -9.48 14.62 -7.28
C VAL A 90 -10.50 13.94 -6.37
N GLY A 91 -10.24 12.69 -5.98
CA GLY A 91 -11.04 11.90 -5.05
C GLY A 91 -12.30 11.31 -5.64
N ARG A 92 -12.43 11.24 -6.97
CA ARG A 92 -13.58 10.64 -7.66
C ARG A 92 -13.38 9.16 -7.91
N PHE A 93 -14.47 8.41 -7.87
CA PHE A 93 -14.52 7.01 -8.29
C PHE A 93 -15.85 6.68 -8.99
N ALA A 94 -15.83 5.61 -9.78
CA ALA A 94 -17.02 5.03 -10.42
C ALA A 94 -17.00 3.51 -10.27
N LEU A 95 -18.18 2.92 -10.06
CA LEU A 95 -18.41 1.49 -9.95
C LEU A 95 -19.54 1.08 -10.89
N THR A 96 -19.56 -0.19 -11.27
CA THR A 96 -20.75 -0.82 -11.87
C THR A 96 -21.45 -1.65 -10.80
N VAL A 97 -22.64 -1.21 -10.37
CA VAL A 97 -23.50 -1.99 -9.47
C VAL A 97 -24.45 -2.85 -10.31
N PRO A 98 -24.52 -4.17 -10.11
CA PRO A 98 -25.42 -5.04 -10.86
C PRO A 98 -26.89 -4.65 -10.73
N ASP A 99 -27.68 -4.82 -11.81
CA ASP A 99 -29.08 -4.37 -11.92
C ASP A 99 -30.03 -4.97 -10.87
N SER A 100 -29.68 -6.14 -10.33
CA SER A 100 -30.48 -6.86 -9.33
C SER A 100 -29.71 -7.11 -8.05
N GLY A 101 -30.37 -6.91 -6.90
CA GLY A 101 -29.82 -7.22 -5.59
C GLY A 101 -29.44 -5.97 -4.79
N GLU A 102 -28.99 -6.21 -3.57
CA GLU A 102 -28.46 -5.19 -2.67
C GLU A 102 -26.99 -5.49 -2.38
N TYR A 103 -26.20 -4.43 -2.39
CA TYR A 103 -24.75 -4.50 -2.27
C TYR A 103 -24.27 -3.55 -1.18
N ARG A 104 -23.32 -3.98 -0.36
CA ARG A 104 -22.62 -3.12 0.57
C ARG A 104 -21.42 -2.48 -0.14
N MET A 105 -21.49 -1.17 -0.32
CA MET A 105 -20.38 -0.35 -0.79
C MET A 105 -19.55 0.08 0.41
N THR A 106 -18.24 -0.13 0.37
CA THR A 106 -17.30 0.34 1.40
C THR A 106 -16.21 1.19 0.76
N VAL A 107 -15.99 2.39 1.29
CA VAL A 107 -14.91 3.29 0.87
C VAL A 107 -14.00 3.51 2.08
N SER A 108 -12.70 3.29 1.96
CA SER A 108 -11.75 3.44 3.06
C SER A 108 -10.51 4.25 2.66
N TYR A 109 -10.08 5.12 3.56
CA TYR A 109 -8.91 5.98 3.39
C TYR A 109 -8.37 6.42 4.76
N ASP A 110 -7.09 6.16 5.02
CA ASP A 110 -6.32 6.68 6.16
C ASP A 110 -7.08 6.67 7.51
N GLY A 111 -7.52 5.49 7.96
CA GLY A 111 -8.25 5.34 9.23
C GLY A 111 -9.68 5.89 9.22
N SER A 112 -10.20 6.24 8.05
CA SER A 112 -11.59 6.63 7.85
C SER A 112 -12.27 5.67 6.88
N ALA A 113 -13.56 5.44 7.07
CA ALA A 113 -14.37 4.64 6.19
C ALA A 113 -15.79 5.19 6.04
N TYR A 114 -16.41 4.82 4.94
CA TYR A 114 -17.82 4.98 4.65
C TYR A 114 -18.36 3.61 4.27
N THR A 115 -19.54 3.25 4.76
CA THR A 115 -20.22 2.04 4.30
C THR A 115 -21.71 2.31 4.15
N LYS A 116 -22.32 1.70 3.14
CA LYS A 116 -23.76 1.80 2.90
C LYS A 116 -24.25 0.65 2.03
N ILE A 117 -25.48 0.18 2.28
CA ILE A 117 -26.19 -0.71 1.38
C ILE A 117 -26.77 0.11 0.22
N VAL A 118 -26.46 -0.29 -1.01
CA VAL A 118 -26.88 0.32 -2.26
C VAL A 118 -27.46 -0.74 -3.21
N SER A 119 -28.55 -0.39 -3.88
CA SER A 119 -29.04 -1.04 -5.10
C SER A 119 -28.55 -0.28 -6.35
N HIS A 120 -28.71 -0.88 -7.53
CA HIS A 120 -28.41 -0.22 -8.81
C HIS A 120 -29.05 1.18 -8.93
N GLU A 121 -30.35 1.29 -8.62
CA GLU A 121 -31.09 2.56 -8.69
C GLU A 121 -30.56 3.60 -7.71
N SER A 122 -30.30 3.18 -6.46
CA SER A 122 -29.78 4.09 -5.43
C SER A 122 -28.36 4.55 -5.71
N TYR A 123 -27.54 3.69 -6.35
CA TYR A 123 -26.19 4.02 -6.76
C TYR A 123 -26.19 4.98 -7.95
N GLN A 124 -27.00 4.73 -8.99
CA GLN A 124 -27.14 5.66 -10.11
C GLN A 124 -27.65 7.04 -9.66
N ALA A 125 -28.58 7.09 -8.70
CA ALA A 125 -29.02 8.35 -8.12
C ALA A 125 -27.89 9.09 -7.39
N LEU A 126 -26.99 8.36 -6.71
CA LEU A 126 -25.81 8.94 -6.07
C LEU A 126 -24.78 9.42 -7.10
N ASP A 127 -24.50 8.62 -8.13
CA ASP A 127 -23.50 8.91 -9.17
C ASP A 127 -23.93 10.07 -10.08
N SER A 128 -25.19 10.07 -10.53
CA SER A 128 -25.74 11.10 -11.44
C SER A 128 -25.80 12.52 -10.85
N LEU A 129 -25.70 12.64 -9.52
CA LEU A 129 -25.68 13.92 -8.82
C LEU A 129 -24.27 14.37 -8.44
N GLU A 130 -23.23 13.74 -8.98
CA GLU A 130 -21.85 13.87 -8.48
C GLU A 130 -21.80 13.70 -6.96
N GLY A 131 -22.41 12.60 -6.49
CA GLY A 131 -22.61 12.31 -5.08
C GLY A 131 -21.33 12.45 -4.27
N VAL A 132 -21.48 12.84 -3.02
CA VAL A 132 -20.36 12.96 -2.07
C VAL A 132 -20.55 11.89 -1.01
N VAL A 133 -19.47 11.15 -0.74
CA VAL A 133 -19.39 10.26 0.42
C VAL A 133 -18.36 10.82 1.39
N ASP A 134 -18.83 11.23 2.56
CA ASP A 134 -17.97 11.69 3.65
C ASP A 134 -17.58 10.48 4.50
N LEU A 135 -16.29 10.16 4.47
CA LEU A 135 -15.71 9.11 5.28
C LEU A 135 -15.63 9.60 6.73
N SER A 136 -16.07 8.74 7.63
CA SER A 136 -15.97 8.95 9.07
C SER A 136 -14.83 8.13 9.63
N ALA A 137 -14.26 8.54 10.76
CA ALA A 137 -13.27 7.70 11.43
C ALA A 137 -13.84 6.31 11.74
N ILE A 138 -13.02 5.28 11.52
CA ILE A 138 -13.34 3.90 11.87
C ILE A 138 -13.50 3.76 13.40
N ALA A 139 -14.21 2.72 13.81
CA ALA A 139 -14.23 2.23 15.17
C ALA A 139 -13.29 1.03 15.31
N THR A 140 -13.07 0.58 16.55
CA THR A 140 -12.40 -0.70 16.85
C THR A 140 -13.28 -1.58 17.72
N LEU A 141 -13.20 -2.88 17.49
CA LEU A 141 -14.02 -3.87 18.18
C LEU A 141 -13.12 -4.99 18.71
N THR A 142 -13.10 -5.16 20.02
CA THR A 142 -12.57 -6.35 20.68
C THR A 142 -13.73 -7.24 21.10
N GLY A 143 -13.57 -8.56 20.99
CA GLY A 143 -14.56 -9.48 21.49
C GLY A 143 -13.96 -10.73 22.10
N VAL A 144 -14.77 -11.43 22.89
CA VAL A 144 -14.46 -12.79 23.32
C VAL A 144 -15.63 -13.69 22.93
N ALA A 145 -15.36 -14.74 22.16
CA ALA A 145 -16.33 -15.74 21.72
C ALA A 145 -16.09 -17.10 22.40
N ASP A 146 -17.11 -17.95 22.42
CA ASP A 146 -16.92 -19.36 22.81
C ASP A 146 -16.20 -20.10 21.69
N ILE A 147 -15.17 -20.88 22.04
CA ILE A 147 -14.53 -21.80 21.10
C ILE A 147 -15.27 -23.13 21.14
N PRO A 148 -15.82 -23.62 20.02
CA PRO A 148 -16.48 -24.93 19.97
C PRO A 148 -15.56 -26.06 20.43
N GLU A 149 -16.15 -27.12 21.00
CA GLU A 149 -15.37 -28.30 21.41
C GLU A 149 -14.62 -28.90 20.22
N GLY A 150 -13.30 -29.10 20.37
CA GLY A 150 -12.43 -29.61 19.30
C GLY A 150 -11.81 -28.54 18.40
N SER A 151 -12.30 -27.30 18.45
CA SER A 151 -11.72 -26.15 17.74
C SER A 151 -10.58 -25.51 18.53
N LYS A 152 -9.65 -24.85 17.84
CA LYS A 152 -8.57 -24.07 18.48
C LYS A 152 -8.84 -22.57 18.50
N ALA A 153 -9.79 -22.12 17.70
CA ALA A 153 -10.15 -20.72 17.53
C ALA A 153 -11.55 -20.62 16.91
N VAL A 154 -12.02 -19.39 16.72
CA VAL A 154 -13.23 -19.02 15.98
C VAL A 154 -12.84 -17.93 14.98
N TRP A 155 -13.38 -18.01 13.77
CA TRP A 155 -13.29 -16.91 12.80
C TRP A 155 -14.44 -15.94 13.01
N VAL A 156 -14.15 -14.66 12.97
CA VAL A 156 -15.12 -13.58 13.14
C VAL A 156 -15.01 -12.65 11.95
N GLY A 157 -16.09 -12.47 11.21
CA GLY A 157 -16.11 -11.55 10.08
C GLY A 157 -17.25 -10.56 10.12
N VAL A 158 -17.21 -9.58 9.23
CA VAL A 158 -18.26 -8.57 9.06
C VAL A 158 -18.96 -8.79 7.72
N VAL A 159 -20.25 -9.11 7.76
CA VAL A 159 -21.07 -9.41 6.59
C VAL A 159 -21.09 -8.23 5.60
N GLY A 160 -20.97 -8.54 4.31
CA GLY A 160 -20.92 -7.56 3.22
C GLY A 160 -19.58 -6.82 3.10
N THR A 161 -18.55 -7.28 3.80
CA THR A 161 -17.20 -6.71 3.75
C THR A 161 -16.16 -7.82 3.66
N ASP A 162 -14.92 -7.44 3.38
CA ASP A 162 -13.79 -8.37 3.40
C ASP A 162 -13.22 -8.61 4.81
N VAL A 163 -13.74 -7.97 5.86
CA VAL A 163 -13.19 -8.12 7.21
C VAL A 163 -13.44 -9.54 7.73
N LEU A 164 -12.35 -10.25 7.98
CA LEU A 164 -12.31 -11.56 8.64
C LEU A 164 -11.08 -11.62 9.55
N VAL A 165 -11.29 -11.96 10.81
CA VAL A 165 -10.23 -12.11 11.82
C VAL A 165 -10.37 -13.46 12.52
N ARG A 166 -9.25 -14.05 12.93
CA ARG A 166 -9.25 -15.27 13.75
C ARG A 166 -9.12 -14.88 15.21
N SER A 167 -9.88 -15.53 16.09
CA SER A 167 -9.65 -15.45 17.52
C SER A 167 -8.35 -16.18 17.88
N ASP A 168 -7.85 -15.91 19.08
CA ASP A 168 -6.83 -16.74 19.69
C ASP A 168 -7.43 -18.00 20.35
N SER A 169 -6.59 -18.78 21.04
CA SER A 169 -6.99 -19.99 21.76
C SER A 169 -7.85 -19.75 23.01
N ASN A 170 -8.10 -18.51 23.39
CA ASN A 170 -8.99 -18.13 24.49
C ASN A 170 -10.33 -17.56 23.97
N GLY A 171 -10.49 -17.49 22.65
CA GLY A 171 -11.66 -16.94 21.97
C GLY A 171 -11.61 -15.42 21.84
N VAL A 172 -10.50 -14.78 22.19
CA VAL A 172 -10.34 -13.32 22.08
C VAL A 172 -10.02 -12.95 20.65
N PHE A 173 -10.72 -11.97 20.10
CA PHE A 173 -10.49 -11.45 18.76
C PHE A 173 -10.48 -9.91 18.76
N PHE A 174 -9.86 -9.36 17.73
CA PHE A 174 -9.75 -7.91 17.54
C PHE A 174 -9.96 -7.54 16.08
N ILE A 175 -10.91 -6.64 15.84
CA ILE A 175 -11.18 -6.02 14.54
C ILE A 175 -10.65 -4.58 14.62
N PRO A 176 -9.49 -4.29 14.00
CA PRO A 176 -8.79 -3.01 14.15
C PRO A 176 -9.45 -1.86 13.39
N ALA A 177 -10.27 -2.17 12.39
CA ALA A 177 -10.91 -1.20 11.52
C ALA A 177 -12.29 -1.68 11.13
N ILE A 178 -13.31 -1.11 11.74
CA ILE A 178 -14.70 -1.37 11.40
C ILE A 178 -15.38 -0.05 11.02
N PRO A 179 -16.10 0.02 9.89
CA PRO A 179 -16.82 1.23 9.51
C PRO A 179 -17.80 1.65 10.62
N ALA A 180 -17.79 2.94 10.94
CA ALA A 180 -18.71 3.54 11.91
C ALA A 180 -19.95 4.12 11.22
N ASN A 181 -20.91 4.58 12.01
CA ASN A 181 -22.17 5.21 11.56
C ASN A 181 -23.07 4.31 10.70
N ASP A 182 -22.90 2.99 10.77
CA ASP A 182 -23.78 2.03 10.13
C ASP A 182 -24.03 0.82 11.03
N THR A 183 -25.15 0.15 10.83
CA THR A 183 -25.44 -1.14 11.46
C THR A 183 -24.77 -2.24 10.64
N LEU A 184 -23.85 -2.94 11.30
CA LEU A 184 -23.10 -4.05 10.74
C LEU A 184 -23.56 -5.36 11.37
N GLN A 185 -23.34 -6.47 10.67
CA GLN A 185 -23.57 -7.80 11.18
C GLN A 185 -22.23 -8.54 11.25
N LEU A 186 -21.90 -9.03 12.43
CA LEU A 186 -20.81 -9.97 12.65
C LEU A 186 -21.33 -11.38 12.37
N TYR A 187 -20.45 -12.24 11.84
CA TYR A 187 -20.69 -13.68 11.74
C TYR A 187 -19.52 -14.44 12.35
N PHE A 188 -19.81 -15.59 12.93
CA PHE A 188 -18.86 -16.43 13.65
C PHE A 188 -18.79 -17.80 12.97
N MET A 189 -17.58 -18.28 12.69
CA MET A 189 -17.36 -19.61 12.09
C MET A 189 -16.38 -20.41 12.97
N ASP A 190 -16.53 -21.73 13.00
CA ASP A 190 -15.58 -22.61 13.70
C ASP A 190 -14.17 -22.56 13.07
N ASP A 191 -13.17 -23.16 13.72
CA ASP A 191 -11.77 -23.11 13.28
C ASP A 191 -11.56 -23.67 11.86
N GLY A 192 -12.33 -24.71 11.50
CA GLY A 192 -12.31 -25.35 10.18
C GLY A 192 -13.05 -24.57 9.09
N TYR A 193 -13.79 -23.51 9.46
CA TYR A 193 -14.66 -22.76 8.55
C TYR A 193 -15.77 -23.62 7.92
N GLU A 194 -16.22 -24.65 8.63
CA GLU A 194 -17.24 -25.61 8.20
C GLU A 194 -18.61 -25.32 8.83
N GLU A 195 -18.66 -24.66 9.99
CA GLU A 195 -19.87 -24.42 10.79
C GLU A 195 -20.09 -22.92 11.07
N ASP A 196 -21.30 -22.41 10.77
CA ASP A 196 -21.76 -21.07 11.19
C ASP A 196 -22.24 -21.14 12.65
N LEU A 197 -21.51 -20.47 13.54
CA LEU A 197 -21.75 -20.45 14.99
C LEU A 197 -22.75 -19.37 15.41
N GLY A 198 -23.18 -18.50 14.48
CA GLY A 198 -24.16 -17.45 14.73
C GLY A 198 -23.75 -16.09 14.20
N ARG A 199 -24.62 -15.10 14.46
CA ARG A 199 -24.48 -13.73 13.98
C ARG A 199 -24.93 -12.73 15.02
N GLU A 200 -24.24 -11.59 15.07
CA GLU A 200 -24.54 -10.52 16.02
C GLU A 200 -24.58 -9.17 15.34
N SER A 201 -25.50 -8.29 15.75
CA SER A 201 -25.56 -6.93 15.21
C SER A 201 -24.72 -5.98 16.04
N VAL A 202 -23.98 -5.10 15.37
CA VAL A 202 -23.18 -4.08 16.01
C VAL A 202 -23.41 -2.73 15.33
N PHE A 203 -23.49 -1.67 16.12
CA PHE A 203 -23.50 -0.29 15.64
C PHE A 203 -22.44 0.47 16.40
N LEU A 204 -21.55 1.13 15.68
CA LEU A 204 -20.40 1.83 16.27
C LEU A 204 -20.37 3.29 15.82
N GLN A 205 -20.07 4.18 16.74
CA GLN A 205 -19.82 5.59 16.50
C GLN A 205 -18.37 5.82 16.02
N PRO A 206 -18.07 6.94 15.35
CA PRO A 206 -16.70 7.24 14.94
C PRO A 206 -15.76 7.31 16.13
N TYR A 207 -14.58 6.70 16.01
CA TYR A 207 -13.60 6.51 17.10
C TYR A 207 -14.09 5.67 18.29
N GLU A 208 -15.29 5.09 18.23
CA GLU A 208 -15.79 4.21 19.28
C GLU A 208 -14.91 2.97 19.42
N GLN A 209 -14.74 2.56 20.66
CA GLN A 209 -13.96 1.39 21.03
C GLN A 209 -14.80 0.61 22.02
N VAL A 210 -15.17 -0.59 21.63
CA VAL A 210 -16.01 -1.44 22.45
C VAL A 210 -15.37 -2.80 22.60
N GLN A 211 -15.58 -3.35 23.78
CA GLN A 211 -15.34 -4.75 24.05
C GLN A 211 -16.68 -5.42 24.31
N TYR A 212 -16.98 -6.47 23.57
CA TYR A 212 -18.16 -7.29 23.78
C TYR A 212 -17.78 -8.71 24.23
N ASN A 213 -18.58 -9.26 25.14
CA ASN A 213 -18.51 -10.67 25.47
C ASN A 213 -19.62 -11.38 24.71
N TYR A 214 -19.22 -12.17 23.71
CA TYR A 214 -20.11 -12.98 22.87
C TYR A 214 -20.20 -14.43 23.36
N LYS A 215 -19.62 -14.74 24.53
CA LYS A 215 -19.82 -16.05 25.14
C LYS A 215 -21.28 -16.22 25.54
N THR A 216 -21.78 -17.42 25.33
CA THR A 216 -23.08 -17.87 25.81
C THR A 216 -23.10 -17.69 27.33
N PRO A 217 -24.09 -16.97 27.90
CA PRO A 217 -24.21 -16.86 29.34
C PRO A 217 -24.29 -18.26 29.93
N VAL A 218 -23.29 -18.66 30.72
CA VAL A 218 -23.35 -19.92 31.46
C VAL A 218 -24.51 -19.78 32.44
N GLU A 219 -25.55 -20.62 32.31
CA GLU A 219 -26.54 -20.75 33.37
C GLU A 219 -25.82 -21.25 34.62
N ILE A 220 -25.56 -20.32 35.55
CA ILE A 220 -24.89 -20.64 36.80
C ILE A 220 -25.85 -21.49 37.61
N ASP A 221 -25.63 -22.80 37.61
CA ASP A 221 -26.19 -23.68 38.62
C ASP A 221 -25.59 -23.29 39.98
N SER A 222 -26.35 -22.50 40.75
CA SER A 222 -26.00 -21.94 42.06
C SER A 222 -25.71 -22.98 43.17
N SER A 223 -25.47 -24.26 42.85
CA SER A 223 -25.33 -25.36 43.80
C SER A 223 -23.91 -25.89 44.03
N VAL A 224 -22.86 -25.31 43.41
CA VAL A 224 -21.48 -25.76 43.63
C VAL A 224 -20.68 -24.75 44.47
N THR A 225 -20.72 -24.93 45.78
CA THR A 225 -19.63 -24.51 46.65
C THR A 225 -18.58 -25.61 46.67
N ASP A 226 -17.43 -25.41 46.03
CA ASP A 226 -16.25 -26.20 46.37
C ASP A 226 -15.01 -25.35 46.61
N SER A 227 -14.48 -25.63 47.79
CA SER A 227 -13.31 -25.09 48.45
C SER A 227 -12.07 -25.85 47.98
N SER A 228 -11.02 -25.13 47.56
CA SER A 228 -9.64 -25.24 48.09
C SER A 228 -8.64 -24.65 47.09
N GLU A 229 -8.26 -23.39 47.30
CA GLU A 229 -7.08 -22.80 46.64
C GLU A 229 -5.83 -23.16 47.43
N VAL A 230 -4.92 -23.88 46.76
CA VAL A 230 -3.52 -23.96 47.15
C VAL A 230 -2.88 -22.61 46.81
N VAL A 231 -2.41 -21.90 47.82
CA VAL A 231 -1.69 -20.63 47.67
C VAL A 231 -0.33 -20.93 47.03
N ALA A 232 -0.27 -20.92 45.70
CA ALA A 232 0.97 -20.74 44.96
C ALA A 232 1.43 -19.28 45.14
N ASP A 233 2.73 -19.04 45.28
CA ASP A 233 3.32 -17.69 45.31
C ASP A 233 2.83 -16.91 44.09
N SER A 234 1.81 -16.06 44.28
CA SER A 234 1.23 -15.28 43.20
C SER A 234 2.27 -14.26 42.75
N LEU A 235 2.71 -14.36 41.50
CA LEU A 235 3.54 -13.33 40.89
C LEU A 235 2.91 -11.94 41.12
N PRO A 236 3.73 -10.89 41.31
CA PRO A 236 3.21 -9.53 41.40
C PRO A 236 2.38 -9.21 40.16
N LYS A 237 1.11 -8.85 40.35
CA LYS A 237 0.23 -8.49 39.24
C LYS A 237 0.47 -7.04 38.84
N VAL A 238 0.77 -6.81 37.56
CA VAL A 238 0.84 -5.48 36.94
C VAL A 238 -0.58 -4.97 36.67
N SER A 239 -0.87 -3.72 37.02
CA SER A 239 -2.18 -3.10 36.76
C SER A 239 -2.17 -2.31 35.46
N VAL A 240 -3.10 -2.60 34.55
CA VAL A 240 -3.32 -1.88 33.29
C VAL A 240 -4.55 -1.00 33.43
N LEU A 241 -4.36 0.29 33.20
CA LEU A 241 -5.38 1.31 33.33
C LEU A 241 -5.61 1.97 31.97
N LEU A 242 -6.87 2.23 31.64
CA LEU A 242 -7.25 3.15 30.56
C LEU A 242 -6.84 4.59 30.94
N GLN A 243 -6.80 5.50 29.97
CA GLN A 243 -6.41 6.89 30.20
C GLN A 243 -7.29 7.62 31.24
N ASN A 244 -8.54 7.18 31.45
CA ASN A 244 -9.44 7.71 32.46
C ASN A 244 -9.21 7.13 33.88
N GLY A 245 -8.19 6.27 34.05
CA GLY A 245 -7.85 5.59 35.30
C GLY A 245 -8.67 4.35 35.63
N SER A 246 -9.67 3.99 34.82
CA SER A 246 -10.40 2.73 34.99
C SER A 246 -9.58 1.52 34.54
N PRO A 247 -9.81 0.31 35.09
CA PRO A 247 -9.11 -0.87 34.65
C PRO A 247 -9.31 -1.18 33.16
N ALA A 248 -8.23 -1.51 32.46
CA ALA A 248 -8.29 -2.01 31.10
C ALA A 248 -8.48 -3.53 31.13
N ALA A 249 -9.72 -3.96 31.39
CA ALA A 249 -10.08 -5.38 31.42
C ALA A 249 -9.67 -6.07 30.12
N TYR A 250 -9.11 -7.28 30.21
CA TYR A 250 -8.74 -8.09 29.03
C TYR A 250 -7.80 -7.41 28.04
N ALA A 251 -7.04 -6.40 28.48
CA ALA A 251 -5.99 -5.80 27.68
C ALA A 251 -5.00 -6.87 27.21
N THR A 252 -4.66 -6.84 25.92
CA THR A 252 -3.67 -7.71 25.31
C THR A 252 -2.28 -7.27 25.74
N VAL A 253 -1.47 -8.20 26.23
CA VAL A 253 -0.09 -7.95 26.68
C VAL A 253 0.87 -8.81 25.85
N ALA A 254 1.91 -8.17 25.32
CA ALA A 254 2.98 -8.85 24.62
C ALA A 254 4.35 -8.31 25.00
N LEU A 255 5.32 -9.21 25.04
CA LEU A 255 6.72 -8.90 25.27
C LEU A 255 7.55 -9.46 24.12
N ARG A 256 8.29 -8.60 23.45
CA ARG A 256 9.09 -8.95 22.28
C ARG A 256 10.52 -8.49 22.45
N SER A 257 11.50 -9.22 21.91
CA SER A 257 12.87 -8.70 21.85
C SER A 257 12.88 -7.43 20.99
N LEU A 258 13.76 -6.48 21.31
CA LEU A 258 13.82 -5.19 20.62
C LEU A 258 14.09 -5.31 19.11
N ASP A 259 14.75 -6.38 18.69
CA ASP A 259 15.12 -6.70 17.31
C ASP A 259 14.16 -7.69 16.62
N SER A 260 13.09 -8.10 17.30
CA SER A 260 12.09 -8.98 16.71
C SER A 260 11.41 -8.33 15.52
N VAL A 261 11.11 -9.15 14.52
CA VAL A 261 10.34 -8.79 13.33
C VAL A 261 9.08 -9.65 13.31
N GLY A 262 7.97 -9.07 12.86
CA GLY A 262 6.74 -9.80 12.60
C GLY A 262 6.96 -10.91 11.58
N GLU A 263 6.24 -12.02 11.74
CA GLU A 263 6.31 -13.14 10.81
C GLU A 263 5.78 -12.74 9.43
N ILE A 264 6.65 -12.75 8.42
CA ILE A 264 6.36 -12.24 7.06
C ILE A 264 5.23 -13.00 6.35
N ARG A 265 4.84 -14.17 6.87
CA ARG A 265 3.77 -15.01 6.29
C ARG A 265 2.37 -14.65 6.78
N PHE A 266 2.24 -13.72 7.72
CA PHE A 266 0.95 -13.35 8.29
C PHE A 266 0.79 -11.84 8.23
N VAL A 267 -0.11 -11.37 7.36
CA VAL A 267 -0.57 -9.97 7.42
C VAL A 267 -1.27 -9.79 8.76
N ARG A 268 -0.73 -8.91 9.60
CA ARG A 268 -1.27 -8.64 10.92
C ARG A 268 -1.40 -7.14 11.06
N SER A 269 -2.63 -6.66 10.98
CA SER A 269 -3.01 -5.26 11.27
C SER A 269 -3.29 -5.05 12.75
N PHE A 270 -2.67 -5.87 13.60
CA PHE A 270 -2.73 -5.73 15.05
C PHE A 270 -1.31 -5.58 15.59
N MET A 271 -1.19 -4.66 16.54
CA MET A 271 0.08 -4.24 17.10
C MET A 271 0.84 -5.38 17.80
N VAL A 272 0.12 -6.35 18.36
CA VAL A 272 0.67 -7.46 19.15
C VAL A 272 -0.19 -8.74 19.10
N VAL A 273 0.45 -9.91 19.04
CA VAL A 273 -0.13 -11.20 19.45
C VAL A 273 -0.03 -11.30 20.97
N ALA A 274 -1.12 -11.64 21.64
CA ALA A 274 -1.12 -11.79 23.09
C ALA A 274 -0.17 -12.90 23.55
N ASP A 275 0.76 -12.57 24.45
CA ASP A 275 1.38 -13.58 25.33
C ASP A 275 0.50 -13.81 26.56
N LYS A 276 -0.21 -12.76 26.98
CA LYS A 276 -1.12 -12.72 28.13
C LYS A 276 -2.27 -11.76 27.87
N TYR A 277 -3.33 -11.92 28.66
CA TYR A 277 -4.40 -10.94 28.79
C TYR A 277 -4.51 -10.49 30.24
N ALA A 278 -4.88 -9.24 30.45
CA ALA A 278 -5.31 -8.76 31.74
C ALA A 278 -6.63 -9.45 32.16
N ASP A 279 -6.86 -9.62 33.45
CA ASP A 279 -8.13 -10.09 33.99
C ASP A 279 -9.23 -9.02 33.91
N GLU A 280 -10.44 -9.34 34.38
CA GLU A 280 -11.59 -8.42 34.43
C GLU A 280 -11.30 -7.13 35.23
N ASN A 281 -10.30 -7.15 36.11
CA ASN A 281 -9.86 -6.02 36.91
C ASN A 281 -8.63 -5.32 36.31
N GLY A 282 -8.32 -5.60 35.03
CA GLY A 282 -7.20 -5.01 34.31
C GLY A 282 -5.85 -5.41 34.88
N ARG A 283 -5.69 -6.61 35.44
CA ARG A 283 -4.40 -7.07 36.01
C ARG A 283 -3.84 -8.28 35.29
N PHE A 284 -2.53 -8.32 35.08
CA PHE A 284 -1.85 -9.48 34.51
C PHE A 284 -0.58 -9.82 35.27
N ASP A 285 -0.12 -11.05 35.12
CA ASP A 285 1.19 -11.53 35.56
C ASP A 285 1.96 -12.13 34.39
N MET A 286 3.29 -12.01 34.43
CA MET A 286 4.18 -12.52 33.39
C MET A 286 5.53 -12.89 33.99
N GLU A 287 6.14 -13.97 33.49
CA GLU A 287 7.53 -14.30 33.81
C GLU A 287 8.46 -13.40 32.99
N TRP A 288 9.27 -12.59 33.68
CA TRP A 288 10.19 -11.67 33.01
C TRP A 288 11.46 -12.37 32.52
N PRO A 289 11.98 -12.01 31.34
CA PRO A 289 13.26 -12.51 30.84
C PRO A 289 14.40 -12.11 31.79
N LYS A 290 15.49 -12.89 31.78
CA LYS A 290 16.64 -12.67 32.68
C LYS A 290 17.69 -11.70 32.13
N SER A 291 17.72 -11.50 30.81
CA SER A 291 18.68 -10.60 30.13
C SER A 291 18.17 -10.19 28.75
N GLY A 292 18.68 -9.05 28.25
CA GLY A 292 18.32 -8.47 26.94
C GLY A 292 17.41 -7.25 27.07
N ASP A 293 17.13 -6.61 25.93
CA ASP A 293 16.22 -5.49 25.81
C ASP A 293 14.93 -5.95 25.12
N TYR A 294 13.80 -5.60 25.72
CA TYR A 294 12.48 -6.03 25.29
C TYR A 294 11.54 -4.84 25.17
N ARG A 295 10.66 -4.91 24.19
CA ARG A 295 9.53 -4.00 24.07
C ARG A 295 8.33 -4.66 24.73
N LEU A 296 7.85 -4.04 25.81
CA LEU A 296 6.57 -4.38 26.44
C LEU A 296 5.49 -3.54 25.76
N THR A 297 4.51 -4.21 25.18
CA THR A 297 3.39 -3.56 24.51
C THR A 297 2.08 -4.08 25.08
N VAL A 298 1.21 -3.15 25.47
CA VAL A 298 -0.12 -3.44 26.02
C VAL A 298 -1.17 -2.69 25.23
N THR A 299 -2.26 -3.35 24.86
CA THR A 299 -3.30 -2.77 24.01
C THR A 299 -4.70 -3.08 24.54
N SER A 300 -5.62 -2.12 24.41
CA SER A 300 -7.04 -2.29 24.74
C SER A 300 -7.84 -1.29 23.90
N GLY A 301 -8.65 -1.80 22.97
CA GLY A 301 -9.34 -0.96 21.98
C GLY A 301 -8.37 -0.14 21.13
N SER A 302 -8.51 1.19 21.14
CA SER A 302 -7.61 2.14 20.46
C SER A 302 -6.55 2.71 21.41
N GLN A 303 -6.42 2.18 22.62
CA GLN A 303 -5.41 2.64 23.55
C GLN A 303 -4.29 1.62 23.62
N SER A 304 -3.08 2.13 23.69
CA SER A 304 -1.89 1.32 23.79
C SER A 304 -0.84 1.97 24.68
N TYR A 305 0.03 1.12 25.17
CA TYR A 305 1.28 1.44 25.80
C TYR A 305 2.38 0.66 25.11
N SER A 306 3.50 1.30 24.80
CA SER A 306 4.70 0.58 24.39
C SER A 306 5.92 1.29 24.91
N ARG A 307 6.86 0.50 25.44
CA ARG A 307 8.15 1.00 25.92
C ARG A 307 9.19 -0.10 25.86
N VAL A 308 10.43 0.31 25.59
CA VAL A 308 11.60 -0.56 25.69
C VAL A 308 12.10 -0.57 27.13
N TYR A 309 12.30 -1.77 27.65
CA TYR A 309 12.85 -2.06 28.96
C TYR A 309 14.01 -3.04 28.81
N SER A 310 15.04 -2.86 29.63
CA SER A 310 15.95 -3.96 29.93
C SER A 310 15.24 -5.01 30.79
N ALA A 311 15.72 -6.26 30.73
CA ALA A 311 15.22 -7.36 31.57
C ALA A 311 15.21 -7.03 33.08
N GLU A 312 16.11 -6.18 33.56
CA GLU A 312 16.15 -5.77 34.97
C GLU A 312 15.01 -4.81 35.31
N GLU A 313 14.75 -3.82 34.45
CA GLU A 313 13.71 -2.81 34.67
C GLU A 313 12.29 -3.38 34.59
N LEU A 314 12.08 -4.49 33.87
CA LEU A 314 10.76 -5.14 33.78
C LEU A 314 10.21 -5.58 35.14
N LYS A 315 11.08 -5.91 36.10
CA LYS A 315 10.69 -6.34 37.44
C LYS A 315 10.05 -5.23 38.26
N ASP A 316 10.35 -3.98 37.90
CA ASP A 316 9.88 -2.78 38.60
C ASP A 316 8.58 -2.22 37.98
N VAL A 317 8.05 -2.86 36.93
CA VAL A 317 6.79 -2.46 36.31
C VAL A 317 5.63 -2.92 37.20
N ASP A 318 4.93 -1.96 37.82
CA ASP A 318 3.78 -2.21 38.69
C ASP A 318 2.45 -1.81 38.05
N SER A 319 2.48 -0.80 37.19
CA SER A 319 1.32 -0.16 36.60
C SER A 319 1.62 0.40 35.22
N ILE A 320 0.63 0.32 34.34
CA ILE A 320 0.68 0.76 32.96
C ILE A 320 -0.58 1.56 32.70
N THR A 321 -0.43 2.79 32.20
CA THR A 321 -1.56 3.60 31.72
C THR A 321 -1.52 3.66 30.21
N LEU A 322 -2.60 3.20 29.58
CA LEU A 322 -2.74 3.22 28.13
C LEU A 322 -3.07 4.62 27.63
N THR A 323 -2.70 4.88 26.38
CA THR A 323 -3.04 6.12 25.68
C THR A 323 -3.53 5.80 24.27
N THR A 324 -4.51 6.56 23.77
CA THR A 324 -4.34 7.25 22.48
C THR A 324 -3.46 6.60 21.40
N SER A 325 -3.74 5.42 20.84
CA SER A 325 -2.97 4.92 19.68
C SER A 325 -3.11 5.87 18.48
N VAL A 326 -2.14 5.85 17.58
CA VAL A 326 -2.09 6.71 16.39
C VAL A 326 -1.80 5.90 15.15
N SER A 327 -2.37 6.27 14.01
CA SER A 327 -1.99 5.68 12.73
C SER A 327 -0.80 6.43 12.14
N TYR A 328 0.06 5.69 11.44
CA TYR A 328 1.17 6.25 10.66
C TYR A 328 1.03 5.82 9.20
N SER A 329 0.74 6.77 8.32
CA SER A 329 0.73 6.57 6.88
C SER A 329 2.04 7.04 6.27
N SER A 330 2.59 6.29 5.32
CA SER A 330 3.71 6.77 4.50
C SER A 330 3.72 6.02 3.16
N ASN A 331 4.78 6.22 2.39
CA ASN A 331 5.00 5.52 1.13
C ASN A 331 6.45 5.02 1.07
N VAL A 332 6.62 3.80 0.56
CA VAL A 332 7.92 3.21 0.26
C VAL A 332 8.05 2.97 -1.24
N THR A 333 9.20 3.29 -1.77
CA THR A 333 9.46 3.03 -3.18
C THR A 333 9.65 1.54 -3.45
N LEU A 334 8.72 0.95 -4.21
CA LEU A 334 8.82 -0.41 -4.75
C LEU A 334 9.80 -0.50 -5.94
N THR A 335 10.42 -1.65 -6.18
CA THR A 335 11.20 -1.88 -7.41
C THR A 335 10.29 -2.02 -8.64
N ALA A 336 10.88 -2.06 -9.84
CA ALA A 336 10.14 -2.11 -11.11
C ALA A 336 9.30 -3.39 -11.28
N ASP A 337 9.70 -4.46 -10.60
CA ASP A 337 9.14 -5.81 -10.62
C ASP A 337 8.29 -6.12 -9.37
N GLU A 338 8.06 -5.13 -8.51
CA GLU A 338 7.26 -5.28 -7.29
C GLU A 338 5.92 -4.59 -7.39
N ASP A 339 4.85 -5.36 -7.17
CA ASP A 339 3.49 -4.84 -7.02
C ASP A 339 3.16 -4.41 -5.58
N PHE A 340 4.00 -4.77 -4.61
CA PHE A 340 3.89 -4.36 -3.20
C PHE A 340 5.17 -4.66 -2.42
N ALA A 341 5.28 -4.11 -1.22
CA ALA A 341 6.23 -4.53 -0.18
C ALA A 341 5.48 -4.79 1.14
N TRP A 342 6.15 -5.46 2.07
CA TRP A 342 5.71 -5.59 3.45
C TRP A 342 6.36 -4.53 4.31
N VAL A 343 5.59 -3.94 5.23
CA VAL A 343 6.06 -2.92 6.16
C VAL A 343 5.74 -3.35 7.57
N GLY A 344 6.75 -3.47 8.42
CA GLY A 344 6.58 -3.88 9.82
C GLY A 344 7.34 -3.00 10.80
N VAL A 345 7.11 -3.21 12.09
CA VAL A 345 7.75 -2.44 13.16
C VAL A 345 8.54 -3.36 14.08
N TYR A 346 9.82 -3.04 14.30
CA TYR A 346 10.66 -3.82 15.21
C TYR A 346 10.12 -3.82 16.64
N GLY A 347 10.09 -5.00 17.26
CA GLY A 347 9.55 -5.16 18.61
C GLY A 347 8.02 -5.20 18.69
N LEU A 348 7.31 -5.15 17.56
CA LEU A 348 5.86 -5.31 17.46
C LEU A 348 5.53 -6.46 16.50
N ASP A 349 4.29 -6.96 16.55
CA ASP A 349 3.80 -7.98 15.61
C ASP A 349 3.07 -7.38 14.39
N GLU A 350 3.12 -6.05 14.25
CA GLU A 350 2.50 -5.29 13.16
C GLU A 350 3.23 -5.52 11.83
N LEU A 351 2.49 -5.94 10.81
CA LEU A 351 2.99 -6.13 9.45
C LEU A 351 1.87 -5.84 8.44
N VAL A 352 2.03 -4.77 7.67
CA VAL A 352 1.07 -4.32 6.65
C VAL A 352 1.63 -4.46 5.24
N LYS A 353 0.73 -4.61 4.28
CA LYS A 353 1.05 -4.63 2.85
C LYS A 353 0.96 -3.21 2.27
N THR A 354 1.90 -2.82 1.41
CA THR A 354 1.74 -1.60 0.61
C THR A 354 0.74 -1.84 -0.54
N ASP A 355 0.21 -0.76 -1.11
CA ASP A 355 -0.40 -0.81 -2.44
C ASP A 355 0.68 -0.84 -3.56
N ALA A 356 0.23 -0.87 -4.82
CA ALA A 356 1.10 -0.85 -6.01
C ALA A 356 1.84 0.48 -6.23
N SER A 357 1.41 1.54 -5.55
CA SER A 357 2.12 2.82 -5.52
C SER A 357 3.17 2.88 -4.39
N GLY A 358 3.23 1.85 -3.54
CA GLY A 358 4.08 1.81 -2.36
C GLY A 358 3.49 2.47 -1.12
N ALA A 359 2.25 2.96 -1.17
CA ALA A 359 1.61 3.58 -0.02
C ALA A 359 1.20 2.53 1.01
N TYR A 360 1.30 2.87 2.29
CA TYR A 360 0.91 1.99 3.39
C TYR A 360 0.43 2.79 4.60
N VAL A 361 -0.32 2.12 5.47
CA VAL A 361 -0.74 2.63 6.78
C VAL A 361 -0.41 1.59 7.82
N LEU A 362 0.36 1.98 8.83
CA LEU A 362 0.54 1.24 10.08
C LEU A 362 -0.56 1.69 11.06
N PRO A 363 -1.64 0.91 11.24
CA PRO A 363 -2.72 1.25 12.15
C PRO A 363 -2.27 1.17 13.61
N ALA A 364 -2.93 1.95 14.46
CA ALA A 364 -2.90 1.77 15.92
C ALA A 364 -1.50 1.68 16.55
N LEU A 365 -0.52 2.44 16.08
CA LEU A 365 0.80 2.47 16.72
C LEU A 365 0.75 3.17 18.10
N PRO A 366 1.64 2.80 19.03
CA PRO A 366 1.83 3.51 20.29
C PRO A 366 2.15 4.99 20.05
N ALA A 367 1.45 5.90 20.73
CA ALA A 367 1.72 7.33 20.61
C ALA A 367 2.91 7.80 21.46
N ASN A 368 3.56 8.85 20.98
CA ASN A 368 4.74 9.50 21.55
C ASN A 368 5.95 8.57 21.69
N ASP A 369 6.09 7.62 20.78
CA ASP A 369 7.17 6.64 20.77
C ASP A 369 8.09 6.85 19.55
N SER A 370 9.31 6.31 19.63
CA SER A 370 10.24 6.20 18.52
C SER A 370 10.30 4.74 18.08
N LEU A 371 9.70 4.45 16.93
CA LEU A 371 9.55 3.11 16.40
C LEU A 371 10.49 2.93 15.22
N LYS A 372 11.20 1.80 15.17
CA LYS A 372 11.97 1.42 13.98
C LYS A 372 11.07 0.63 13.05
N VAL A 373 10.82 1.15 11.86
CA VAL A 373 10.03 0.49 10.83
C VAL A 373 10.99 -0.19 9.85
N TYR A 374 10.64 -1.37 9.38
CA TYR A 374 11.39 -2.14 8.41
C TYR A 374 10.54 -2.49 7.20
N PHE A 375 11.21 -2.68 6.06
CA PHE A 375 10.56 -3.01 4.79
C PHE A 375 11.12 -4.31 4.23
N VAL A 376 10.24 -5.19 3.77
CA VAL A 376 10.59 -6.48 3.18
C VAL A 376 9.99 -6.58 1.77
N HIS A 377 10.76 -7.09 0.83
CA HIS A 377 10.31 -7.33 -0.55
C HIS A 377 9.13 -8.32 -0.58
N ASN A 378 8.38 -8.35 -1.68
CA ASN A 378 7.21 -9.24 -1.81
C ASN A 378 7.53 -10.74 -1.62
N ASP A 379 8.79 -11.13 -1.88
CA ASP A 379 9.30 -12.49 -1.77
C ASP A 379 9.65 -12.91 -0.33
N GLY A 380 9.49 -12.00 0.63
CA GLY A 380 9.73 -12.25 2.04
C GLY A 380 11.21 -12.34 2.42
N THR A 381 12.11 -11.75 1.62
CA THR A 381 13.55 -11.67 1.92
C THR A 381 13.87 -10.77 3.13
N LYS A 382 15.17 -10.63 3.45
CA LYS A 382 15.61 -9.80 4.58
C LYS A 382 15.17 -8.34 4.41
N PRO A 383 15.00 -7.59 5.53
CA PRO A 383 14.70 -6.17 5.45
C PRO A 383 15.67 -5.42 4.55
N PHE A 384 15.15 -4.61 3.63
CA PHE A 384 15.95 -3.88 2.64
C PHE A 384 16.10 -2.38 2.96
N VAL A 385 15.24 -1.84 3.83
CA VAL A 385 15.31 -0.49 4.40
C VAL A 385 14.85 -0.56 5.86
N ASP A 386 15.49 0.24 6.71
CA ASP A 386 14.98 0.59 8.02
C ASP A 386 14.98 2.11 8.21
N TRP A 387 14.11 2.61 9.07
CA TRP A 387 14.11 4.00 9.50
C TRP A 387 13.36 4.16 10.83
N THR A 388 13.59 5.27 11.51
CA THR A 388 12.93 5.58 12.78
C THR A 388 11.83 6.61 12.57
N VAL A 389 10.61 6.25 12.94
CA VAL A 389 9.45 7.14 12.94
C VAL A 389 9.13 7.59 14.35
N LYS A 390 8.73 8.85 14.50
CA LYS A 390 8.20 9.37 15.77
C LYS A 390 6.69 9.46 15.65
N THR A 391 5.98 8.64 16.41
CA THR A 391 4.53 8.63 16.43
C THR A 391 4.05 9.82 17.27
N SER A 392 3.72 10.94 16.61
CA SER A 392 3.10 12.09 17.31
C SER A 392 1.58 11.94 17.32
N LYS A 393 0.88 12.60 18.27
CA LYS A 393 -0.60 12.62 18.31
C LYS A 393 -1.27 13.15 17.04
N VAL A 394 -0.51 13.80 16.16
CA VAL A 394 -0.97 14.24 14.85
C VAL A 394 -0.44 13.25 13.82
N SER A 395 -1.34 12.55 13.11
CA SER A 395 -0.97 11.77 11.94
C SER A 395 -0.34 12.73 10.94
N LYS A 396 0.96 12.57 10.73
CA LYS A 396 1.69 13.33 9.72
C LYS A 396 2.21 12.29 8.75
N SER A 397 1.73 12.36 7.51
CA SER A 397 2.34 11.62 6.41
C SER A 397 3.78 12.12 6.24
N GLU A 398 4.70 11.41 6.87
CA GLU A 398 6.13 11.70 6.77
C GLU A 398 6.67 10.92 5.58
N LYS A 399 6.46 11.47 4.39
CA LYS A 399 7.34 11.50 3.22
C LYS A 399 6.52 12.01 2.04
N PRO A 400 6.56 13.32 1.75
CA PRO A 400 5.85 13.84 0.60
C PRO A 400 6.40 13.17 -0.65
N SER A 401 5.48 12.69 -1.49
CA SER A 401 5.80 12.47 -2.89
C SER A 401 5.29 13.67 -3.67
N VAL A 402 6.03 14.10 -4.68
CA VAL A 402 5.62 15.18 -5.55
C VAL A 402 5.62 14.66 -6.97
N LEU A 403 4.44 14.70 -7.59
CA LEU A 403 4.28 14.52 -9.02
C LEU A 403 4.84 15.77 -9.70
N LEU A 404 5.94 15.60 -10.42
CA LEU A 404 6.54 16.68 -11.21
C LEU A 404 5.77 16.86 -12.52
N TYR A 405 5.36 15.77 -13.16
CA TYR A 405 4.59 15.78 -14.40
C TYR A 405 4.01 14.41 -14.75
N ASP A 406 2.74 14.39 -15.15
CA ASP A 406 1.97 13.25 -15.67
C ASP A 406 1.57 13.45 -17.15
N PHE A 407 2.01 14.55 -17.79
CA PHE A 407 1.78 14.83 -19.21
C PHE A 407 0.31 14.90 -19.67
N GLU A 408 -0.65 14.96 -18.75
CA GLU A 408 -2.09 15.09 -19.08
C GLU A 408 -2.43 16.46 -19.67
N GLU A 409 -1.64 17.48 -19.35
CA GLU A 409 -1.75 18.83 -19.90
C GLU A 409 -0.35 19.39 -20.19
N ASP A 410 -0.25 20.42 -21.05
CA ASP A 410 1.03 21.07 -21.34
C ASP A 410 1.53 21.88 -20.12
N ASP A 411 2.74 21.55 -19.64
CA ASP A 411 3.44 22.30 -18.62
C ASP A 411 4.67 23.03 -19.19
N THR A 412 4.54 24.35 -19.29
CA THR A 412 5.60 25.24 -19.78
C THR A 412 6.91 25.21 -18.99
N ARG A 413 6.94 24.61 -17.80
CA ARG A 413 8.18 24.38 -17.03
C ARG A 413 9.03 23.27 -17.63
N TRP A 414 8.43 22.36 -18.36
CA TRP A 414 9.12 21.27 -19.05
C TRP A 414 9.58 21.71 -20.42
N TYR A 415 10.73 21.19 -20.84
CA TYR A 415 11.33 21.56 -22.11
C TYR A 415 12.10 20.40 -22.72
N MET A 416 12.25 20.49 -24.04
CA MET A 416 13.11 19.62 -24.82
C MET A 416 14.33 20.41 -25.28
N SER A 417 15.47 19.75 -25.35
CA SER A 417 16.68 20.35 -25.88
C SER A 417 17.54 19.31 -26.59
N VAL A 418 18.37 19.76 -27.52
CA VAL A 418 19.29 18.92 -28.27
C VAL A 418 20.66 19.56 -28.29
N ASP A 419 21.69 18.73 -28.43
CA ASP A 419 23.05 19.21 -28.61
C ASP A 419 23.17 20.00 -29.92
N THR A 420 23.48 21.28 -29.80
CA THR A 420 23.65 22.21 -30.93
C THR A 420 25.10 22.27 -31.42
N LEU A 421 26.07 21.77 -30.65
CA LEU A 421 27.47 21.75 -31.02
C LEU A 421 27.77 20.68 -32.06
N TRP A 422 27.02 19.57 -32.03
CA TRP A 422 27.21 18.44 -32.96
C TRP A 422 26.00 18.25 -33.87
N LYS A 423 26.20 18.46 -35.17
CA LYS A 423 25.16 18.22 -36.18
C LYS A 423 24.72 16.76 -36.15
N GLY A 424 23.44 16.51 -35.88
CA GLY A 424 22.84 15.18 -35.97
C GLY A 424 21.90 14.81 -34.83
N SER A 425 21.95 15.53 -33.70
CA SER A 425 20.96 15.38 -32.62
C SER A 425 19.71 16.16 -32.95
N SER A 426 18.54 15.53 -32.91
CA SER A 426 17.26 16.17 -33.24
C SER A 426 16.09 15.38 -32.66
N PHE A 427 15.03 16.10 -32.31
CA PHE A 427 13.69 15.52 -32.22
C PHE A 427 12.99 15.64 -33.57
N TYR A 428 12.08 14.71 -33.85
CA TYR A 428 11.39 14.64 -35.14
C TYR A 428 9.87 14.72 -34.94
N LYS A 429 9.24 15.57 -35.74
CA LYS A 429 7.78 15.66 -35.87
C LYS A 429 7.41 15.47 -37.33
N ASN A 430 6.48 14.55 -37.61
CA ASN A 430 6.06 14.22 -38.98
C ASN A 430 7.25 13.91 -39.92
N GLY A 431 8.27 13.23 -39.39
CA GLY A 431 9.47 12.83 -40.14
C GLY A 431 10.46 13.96 -40.44
N LYS A 432 10.27 15.17 -39.89
CA LYS A 432 11.19 16.30 -40.03
C LYS A 432 11.78 16.68 -38.69
N ALA A 433 13.03 17.14 -38.68
CA ALA A 433 13.65 17.70 -37.48
C ALA A 433 12.81 18.89 -37.00
N ASP A 434 12.38 18.85 -35.75
CA ASP A 434 11.65 19.93 -35.11
C ASP A 434 12.64 20.89 -34.46
N SER A 435 12.59 22.15 -34.86
CA SER A 435 13.39 23.22 -34.25
C SER A 435 12.66 23.95 -33.13
N SER A 436 11.37 23.65 -32.92
CA SER A 436 10.54 24.34 -31.92
C SER A 436 10.72 23.79 -30.52
N HIS A 437 10.98 22.48 -30.39
CA HIS A 437 11.23 21.78 -29.13
C HIS A 437 10.11 22.00 -28.08
N LYS A 438 8.87 22.16 -28.55
CA LYS A 438 7.71 22.40 -27.68
C LYS A 438 7.16 21.09 -27.17
N ILE A 439 7.09 20.92 -25.85
CA ILE A 439 6.55 19.71 -25.21
C ILE A 439 5.14 19.38 -25.71
N ALA A 440 4.24 20.37 -25.76
CA ALA A 440 2.88 20.22 -26.27
C ALA A 440 2.76 19.48 -27.62
N ASP A 441 3.78 19.59 -28.48
CA ASP A 441 3.79 18.99 -29.81
C ASP A 441 4.14 17.49 -29.80
N TYR A 442 4.52 16.96 -28.64
CA TYR A 442 4.94 15.58 -28.38
C TYR A 442 4.07 14.88 -27.32
N LEU A 443 2.96 15.50 -26.90
CA LEU A 443 1.95 14.85 -26.07
C LEU A 443 1.02 14.01 -26.95
N GLU A 444 0.80 12.75 -26.59
CA GLU A 444 -0.14 11.88 -27.29
C GLU A 444 -0.88 10.93 -26.34
N ALA A 445 -2.12 10.58 -26.70
CA ALA A 445 -2.87 9.56 -25.98
C ALA A 445 -2.31 8.17 -26.31
N ASP A 446 -1.82 7.45 -25.30
CA ASP A 446 -1.31 6.09 -25.43
C ASP A 446 -2.30 5.09 -24.84
N SER A 447 -2.99 4.34 -25.71
CA SER A 447 -4.01 3.39 -25.26
C SER A 447 -3.47 2.23 -24.42
N SER A 448 -2.17 1.91 -24.54
CA SER A 448 -1.56 0.85 -23.72
C SER A 448 -1.22 1.31 -22.30
N ARG A 449 -1.05 2.62 -22.09
CA ARG A 449 -0.91 3.25 -20.78
C ARG A 449 -2.26 3.66 -20.18
N GLY A 450 -3.20 4.05 -21.04
CA GLY A 450 -4.49 4.61 -20.63
C GLY A 450 -4.43 6.07 -20.18
N SER A 451 -3.41 6.83 -20.62
CA SER A 451 -3.16 8.24 -20.28
C SER A 451 -2.62 9.02 -21.48
N THR A 452 -2.50 10.34 -21.35
CA THR A 452 -1.68 11.16 -22.22
C THR A 452 -0.22 11.07 -21.79
N VAL A 453 0.70 10.87 -22.73
CA VAL A 453 2.13 10.66 -22.43
C VAL A 453 3.01 11.56 -23.29
N PHE A 454 4.26 11.77 -22.86
CA PHE A 454 5.28 12.26 -23.77
C PHE A 454 5.72 11.15 -24.73
N HIS A 455 5.71 11.41 -26.04
CA HIS A 455 6.28 10.54 -27.07
C HIS A 455 7.25 11.32 -27.96
N GLY A 456 8.55 11.11 -27.75
CA GLY A 456 9.62 11.72 -28.54
C GLY A 456 10.22 10.76 -29.57
N LYS A 457 10.16 11.12 -30.85
CA LYS A 457 11.03 10.50 -31.88
C LYS A 457 12.32 11.28 -32.00
N TYR A 458 13.47 10.63 -31.91
CA TYR A 458 14.76 11.32 -31.85
C TYR A 458 15.91 10.61 -32.59
N SER A 459 16.98 11.38 -32.81
CA SER A 459 18.32 10.91 -33.17
C SER A 459 19.35 11.61 -32.29
N VAL A 460 20.45 10.92 -32.02
CA VAL A 460 21.63 11.47 -31.34
C VAL A 460 22.80 11.41 -32.33
N ALA A 461 23.57 12.49 -32.42
CA ALA A 461 24.74 12.54 -33.32
C ALA A 461 25.79 11.49 -32.96
N PHE A 462 26.65 11.13 -33.92
CA PHE A 462 27.78 10.18 -33.71
C PHE A 462 28.92 10.82 -32.92
N ASP A 463 28.65 11.11 -31.65
CA ASP A 463 29.62 11.67 -30.72
C ASP A 463 29.29 11.18 -29.29
N PRO A 464 30.29 10.78 -28.49
CA PRO A 464 30.07 10.31 -27.12
C PRO A 464 29.48 11.38 -26.19
N TYR A 465 29.56 12.66 -26.56
CA TYR A 465 29.01 13.79 -25.82
C TYR A 465 27.70 14.31 -26.42
N ALA A 466 27.23 13.81 -27.56
CA ALA A 466 25.97 14.24 -28.14
C ALA A 466 24.78 13.80 -27.28
N TRP A 467 23.78 14.67 -27.18
CA TRP A 467 22.58 14.43 -26.39
C TRP A 467 21.32 14.96 -27.05
N VAL A 468 20.21 14.34 -26.65
CA VAL A 468 18.87 14.94 -26.64
C VAL A 468 18.36 14.80 -25.21
N LEU A 469 17.56 15.75 -24.75
CA LEU A 469 16.99 15.70 -23.41
C LEU A 469 15.56 16.20 -23.35
N LEU A 470 14.87 15.70 -22.34
CA LEU A 470 13.58 16.15 -21.84
C LEU A 470 13.77 16.46 -20.35
N GLY A 471 13.23 17.55 -19.83
CA GLY A 471 13.28 17.78 -18.40
C GLY A 471 12.71 19.12 -17.97
N THR A 472 13.01 19.50 -16.72
CA THR A 472 12.53 20.74 -16.13
C THR A 472 13.61 21.39 -15.26
N GLN A 473 13.49 22.71 -15.09
CA GLN A 473 14.29 23.49 -14.16
C GLN A 473 13.43 23.94 -12.99
N PHE A 474 13.92 23.69 -11.78
CA PHE A 474 13.27 24.17 -10.56
C PHE A 474 13.48 25.69 -10.43
N LYS A 475 12.43 26.37 -9.99
CA LYS A 475 12.44 27.83 -9.76
C LYS A 475 13.50 28.23 -8.72
N GLU A 476 13.70 27.38 -7.72
CA GLU A 476 14.65 27.54 -6.65
C GLU A 476 15.56 26.31 -6.59
N THR A 477 16.72 26.47 -5.96
CA THR A 477 17.62 25.36 -5.67
C THR A 477 17.00 24.49 -4.57
N LEU A 478 16.79 23.21 -4.86
CA LEU A 478 16.18 22.26 -3.93
C LEU A 478 17.25 21.51 -3.14
N ASN A 479 17.00 21.36 -1.84
CA ASN A 479 17.71 20.37 -1.03
C ASN A 479 16.95 19.05 -1.11
N LEU A 480 17.50 18.11 -1.88
CA LEU A 480 16.98 16.76 -2.05
C LEU A 480 17.77 15.75 -1.20
N SER A 481 18.39 16.15 -0.07
CA SER A 481 19.16 15.24 0.79
C SER A 481 18.37 14.03 1.30
N ASP A 482 17.05 14.20 1.43
CA ASP A 482 16.12 13.18 1.92
C ASP A 482 15.42 12.41 0.79
N LEU A 483 15.77 12.70 -0.47
CA LEU A 483 15.25 12.00 -1.65
C LEU A 483 15.37 10.49 -1.45
N ASP A 484 14.23 9.81 -1.46
CA ASP A 484 14.14 8.36 -1.39
C ASP A 484 14.35 7.76 -2.79
N SER A 485 13.63 8.30 -3.78
CA SER A 485 13.71 7.85 -5.17
C SER A 485 13.12 8.83 -6.17
N ILE A 486 13.44 8.59 -7.44
CA ILE A 486 12.76 9.13 -8.61
C ILE A 486 12.03 7.95 -9.26
N ALA A 487 10.72 8.04 -9.46
CA ALA A 487 9.96 7.05 -10.21
C ALA A 487 9.31 7.68 -11.45
N PHE A 488 9.23 6.92 -12.53
CA PHE A 488 8.55 7.30 -13.77
C PHE A 488 8.23 6.05 -14.58
N TYR A 489 7.32 6.14 -15.54
CA TYR A 489 7.09 5.09 -16.51
C TYR A 489 7.78 5.42 -17.83
N ALA A 490 8.37 4.42 -18.49
CA ALA A 490 8.92 4.58 -19.83
C ALA A 490 8.82 3.32 -20.69
N LYS A 491 8.74 3.53 -22.00
CA LYS A 491 8.94 2.52 -23.06
C LYS A 491 9.66 3.15 -24.25
N GLY A 492 10.17 2.35 -25.18
CA GLY A 492 10.92 2.83 -26.33
C GLY A 492 11.87 1.78 -26.91
N ASP A 493 12.57 2.11 -27.98
CA ASP A 493 13.53 1.20 -28.64
C ASP A 493 14.99 1.46 -28.26
N GLY A 494 15.25 2.52 -27.49
CA GLY A 494 16.58 2.93 -27.04
C GLY A 494 16.88 2.61 -25.57
N ASN A 495 17.54 3.57 -24.93
CA ASN A 495 17.75 3.62 -23.49
C ASN A 495 17.44 5.02 -22.95
N ILE A 496 17.27 5.12 -21.65
CA ILE A 496 17.06 6.38 -20.94
C ILE A 496 18.00 6.47 -19.75
N ARG A 497 18.39 7.70 -19.41
CA ARG A 497 19.17 8.01 -18.20
C ARG A 497 18.51 9.18 -17.51
N VAL A 498 18.45 9.14 -16.19
CA VAL A 498 17.98 10.27 -15.37
C VAL A 498 19.18 10.98 -14.78
N THR A 499 19.12 12.30 -14.73
CA THR A 499 20.13 13.14 -14.07
C THR A 499 19.46 14.12 -13.12
N LEU A 500 20.12 14.36 -12.00
CA LEU A 500 19.88 15.51 -11.13
C LEU A 500 21.11 16.41 -11.23
N GLU A 501 20.88 17.70 -11.41
CA GLU A 501 21.94 18.65 -11.72
C GLU A 501 21.80 19.92 -10.88
N ASN A 502 22.95 20.51 -10.55
CA ASN A 502 23.07 21.90 -10.11
C ASN A 502 23.74 22.72 -11.23
N TRP A 503 23.25 22.59 -12.45
CA TRP A 503 23.90 23.19 -13.59
C TRP A 503 23.63 24.71 -13.62
N GLU A 504 24.67 25.52 -13.77
CA GLU A 504 24.57 26.97 -13.97
C GLU A 504 25.06 27.38 -15.36
N ASN A 505 26.22 26.84 -15.76
CA ASN A 505 26.87 27.07 -17.05
C ASN A 505 27.95 26.00 -17.29
N TYR A 506 28.64 26.05 -18.43
CA TYR A 506 29.66 25.08 -18.81
C TYR A 506 30.83 24.94 -17.83
N ASP A 507 31.18 26.00 -17.10
CA ASP A 507 32.29 25.99 -16.14
C ASP A 507 31.83 25.71 -14.70
N LYS A 508 30.51 25.69 -14.46
CA LYS A 508 29.90 25.59 -13.15
C LYS A 508 28.66 24.70 -13.17
N GLY A 509 28.81 23.52 -12.59
CA GLY A 509 27.70 22.64 -12.29
C GLY A 509 28.18 21.30 -11.79
N THR A 510 27.31 20.59 -11.07
CA THR A 510 27.52 19.19 -10.68
C THR A 510 26.33 18.37 -11.20
N LYS A 511 26.62 17.15 -11.64
CA LYS A 511 25.64 16.19 -12.15
C LYS A 511 25.76 14.90 -11.36
N ALA A 512 24.61 14.31 -11.04
CA ALA A 512 24.49 12.96 -10.55
C ALA A 512 23.51 12.21 -11.44
N ALA A 513 23.97 11.15 -12.09
CA ALA A 513 23.22 10.49 -13.13
C ALA A 513 23.15 8.97 -12.93
N SER A 514 22.02 8.40 -13.33
CA SER A 514 21.83 6.95 -13.36
C SER A 514 22.69 6.28 -14.43
N SER A 515 22.84 4.95 -14.34
CA SER A 515 23.26 4.17 -15.51
C SER A 515 22.20 4.28 -16.63
N ARG A 516 22.58 4.00 -17.88
CA ARG A 516 21.61 3.94 -18.99
C ARG A 516 20.73 2.70 -18.80
N ILE A 517 19.42 2.90 -18.84
CA ILE A 517 18.38 1.89 -18.62
C ILE A 517 17.79 1.52 -19.97
N SER A 518 17.86 0.25 -20.33
CA SER A 518 17.35 -0.26 -21.60
C SER A 518 15.82 -0.26 -21.63
N LEU A 519 15.24 0.30 -22.69
CA LEU A 519 13.80 0.31 -22.92
C LEU A 519 13.38 -0.75 -23.95
N ASP A 520 12.12 -1.15 -23.92
CA ASP A 520 11.49 -1.94 -24.99
C ASP A 520 10.05 -1.44 -25.23
N SER A 521 9.27 -2.16 -26.03
CA SER A 521 7.91 -1.76 -26.40
C SER A 521 6.90 -1.79 -25.25
N SER A 522 7.26 -2.34 -24.09
CA SER A 522 6.37 -2.46 -22.94
C SER A 522 6.64 -1.35 -21.93
N TRP A 523 5.55 -0.81 -21.34
CA TRP A 523 5.66 0.16 -20.25
C TRP A 523 6.36 -0.47 -19.05
N LYS A 524 7.39 0.21 -18.55
CA LYS A 524 8.11 -0.18 -17.35
C LYS A 524 8.09 0.97 -16.36
N ARG A 525 7.75 0.67 -15.11
CA ARG A 525 8.01 1.57 -14.00
C ARG A 525 9.50 1.53 -13.72
N ILE A 526 10.18 2.65 -13.88
CA ILE A 526 11.59 2.80 -13.59
C ILE A 526 11.72 3.57 -12.29
N VAL A 527 12.54 3.05 -11.40
CA VAL A 527 12.85 3.65 -10.10
C VAL A 527 14.35 3.84 -10.00
N ILE A 528 14.75 5.06 -9.63
CA ILE A 528 16.15 5.42 -9.40
C ILE A 528 16.32 5.87 -7.96
N LYS A 529 17.09 5.11 -7.19
CA LYS A 529 17.51 5.48 -5.84
C LYS A 529 18.73 6.41 -5.89
N PRO A 530 18.96 7.24 -4.86
CA PRO A 530 20.16 8.07 -4.79
C PRO A 530 21.48 7.29 -4.92
N SER A 531 21.51 6.05 -4.41
CA SER A 531 22.66 5.15 -4.53
C SER A 531 22.98 4.72 -5.97
N GLU A 532 22.05 4.94 -6.91
CA GLU A 532 22.19 4.62 -8.33
C GLU A 532 22.62 5.84 -9.16
N LEU A 533 22.60 7.05 -8.58
CA LEU A 533 23.03 8.31 -9.21
C LEU A 533 24.56 8.46 -9.15
N CYS A 534 25.25 7.50 -9.77
CA CYS A 534 26.70 7.34 -9.66
C CYS A 534 27.52 8.03 -10.75
N ILE A 535 26.92 8.55 -11.82
CA ILE A 535 27.66 9.07 -12.97
C ILE A 535 27.78 10.59 -12.87
N ASP A 536 29.02 11.11 -12.93
CA ASP A 536 29.31 12.54 -12.82
C ASP A 536 29.45 13.26 -14.18
N ASN A 537 29.86 14.53 -14.14
CA ASN A 537 30.08 15.36 -15.33
C ASN A 537 31.08 14.76 -16.33
N ASP A 538 32.10 14.06 -15.84
CA ASP A 538 33.14 13.44 -16.67
C ASP A 538 32.71 12.06 -17.20
N GLU A 539 31.43 11.69 -17.02
CA GLU A 539 30.90 10.35 -17.29
C GLU A 539 31.61 9.25 -16.48
N LYS A 540 32.21 9.61 -15.33
CA LYS A 540 32.85 8.64 -14.42
C LYS A 540 31.85 8.13 -13.41
N LYS A 541 31.93 6.81 -13.14
CA LYS A 541 31.11 6.16 -12.13
C LYS A 541 31.78 6.26 -10.75
N ASP A 542 31.18 7.02 -9.85
CA ASP A 542 31.48 7.08 -8.42
C ASP A 542 30.19 7.18 -7.59
N CYS A 543 29.72 6.04 -7.08
CA CYS A 543 28.49 5.97 -6.29
C CYS A 543 28.61 6.57 -4.88
N LYS A 544 29.83 6.87 -4.40
CA LYS A 544 30.03 7.41 -3.04
C LYS A 544 29.95 8.93 -3.02
N SER A 545 30.57 9.59 -4.00
CA SER A 545 30.71 11.05 -3.95
C SER A 545 29.76 11.79 -4.88
N THR A 546 29.25 11.15 -5.93
CA THR A 546 28.49 11.86 -6.97
C THR A 546 27.20 12.45 -6.44
N TRP A 547 26.35 11.64 -5.79
CA TRP A 547 25.12 12.12 -5.18
C TRP A 547 25.38 13.14 -4.06
N GLU A 548 26.36 12.88 -3.19
CA GLU A 548 26.72 13.75 -2.06
C GLU A 548 27.08 15.18 -2.50
N ARG A 549 27.63 15.34 -3.71
CA ARG A 549 27.97 16.66 -4.28
C ARG A 549 26.77 17.43 -4.84
N VAL A 550 25.65 16.76 -5.11
CA VAL A 550 24.51 17.34 -5.82
C VAL A 550 23.30 17.53 -4.91
N LYS A 551 23.10 16.64 -3.94
CA LYS A 551 21.86 16.54 -3.16
C LYS A 551 21.37 17.82 -2.49
N ASN A 552 22.27 18.68 -2.02
CA ASN A 552 21.91 19.91 -1.32
C ASN A 552 21.63 21.09 -2.27
N GLY A 553 21.66 20.88 -3.58
CA GLY A 553 21.76 21.95 -4.56
C GLY A 553 21.05 21.66 -5.88
N VAL A 554 20.02 20.82 -5.92
CA VAL A 554 19.43 20.38 -7.19
C VAL A 554 18.62 21.51 -7.83
N ARG A 555 18.92 21.84 -9.08
CA ARG A 555 18.24 22.88 -9.88
C ARG A 555 17.52 22.30 -11.10
N GLN A 556 17.91 21.13 -11.56
CA GLN A 556 17.27 20.48 -12.70
C GLN A 556 17.13 18.98 -12.51
N ILE A 557 16.12 18.42 -13.18
CA ILE A 557 16.02 16.99 -13.49
C ILE A 557 15.92 16.84 -15.00
N HIS A 558 16.77 15.98 -15.57
CA HIS A 558 16.74 15.68 -17.00
C HIS A 558 16.67 14.17 -17.25
N PHE A 559 16.00 13.85 -18.34
CA PHE A 559 15.95 12.55 -18.97
C PHE A 559 16.74 12.64 -20.27
N PHE A 560 17.72 11.75 -20.43
CA PHE A 560 18.57 11.65 -21.61
C PHE A 560 18.27 10.36 -22.37
N PRO A 561 17.33 10.39 -23.34
CA PRO A 561 17.18 9.33 -24.30
C PRO A 561 18.49 9.11 -25.06
N GLY A 562 18.87 7.85 -25.21
CA GLY A 562 19.98 7.43 -26.05
C GLY A 562 19.67 6.13 -26.73
N CYS A 563 20.62 5.54 -27.43
CA CYS A 563 20.38 4.31 -28.16
C CYS A 563 21.22 3.15 -27.67
N LYS A 564 20.70 1.93 -27.87
CA LYS A 564 21.31 0.69 -27.38
C LYS A 564 22.62 0.36 -28.10
N ASP A 565 22.68 0.45 -29.42
CA ASP A 565 23.87 0.10 -30.21
C ASP A 565 23.92 0.85 -31.55
N ASN A 566 25.03 1.54 -31.86
CA ASN A 566 25.39 2.10 -33.18
C ASN A 566 24.23 2.74 -34.00
N CYS A 567 23.26 3.36 -33.33
CA CYS A 567 22.04 3.89 -33.95
C CYS A 567 22.25 5.19 -34.74
N TYR A 568 23.47 5.72 -34.74
CA TYR A 568 23.84 7.01 -35.28
C TYR A 568 23.56 7.18 -36.78
N LEU A 569 23.13 6.11 -37.44
CA LEU A 569 22.84 6.02 -38.87
C LEU A 569 21.35 5.82 -39.20
N SER A 570 20.47 5.64 -38.21
CA SER A 570 19.03 5.50 -38.44
C SER A 570 18.24 6.56 -37.68
N PRO A 571 17.55 7.49 -38.37
CA PRO A 571 16.59 8.35 -37.71
C PRO A 571 15.44 7.48 -37.20
N LYS A 572 14.86 7.81 -36.04
CA LYS A 572 13.62 7.24 -35.44
C LYS A 572 13.85 6.27 -34.27
N ASN A 573 14.71 6.60 -33.30
CA ASN A 573 14.48 6.00 -31.98
C ASN A 573 13.25 6.67 -31.37
N GLU A 574 12.51 5.94 -30.55
CA GLU A 574 11.33 6.42 -29.85
C GLU A 574 11.52 6.27 -28.34
N VAL A 575 11.04 7.26 -27.60
CA VAL A 575 10.95 7.21 -26.15
C VAL A 575 9.60 7.75 -25.72
N TYR A 576 9.00 7.04 -24.78
CA TYR A 576 7.76 7.42 -24.12
C TYR A 576 8.07 7.61 -22.63
N VAL A 577 7.53 8.66 -22.02
CA VAL A 577 7.73 8.97 -20.59
C VAL A 577 6.39 9.41 -19.98
N ASP A 578 6.12 8.93 -18.76
CA ASP A 578 4.92 9.27 -18.01
C ASP A 578 5.17 9.26 -16.48
N ASP A 579 4.30 9.90 -15.69
CA ASP A 579 4.27 9.99 -14.22
C ASP A 579 5.63 10.20 -13.53
N VAL A 580 6.30 11.30 -13.85
CA VAL A 580 7.56 11.64 -13.18
C VAL A 580 7.28 12.10 -11.76
N LYS A 581 7.66 11.27 -10.78
CA LYS A 581 7.44 11.51 -9.35
C LYS A 581 8.74 11.46 -8.56
N LEU A 582 8.88 12.36 -7.59
CA LEU A 582 9.92 12.31 -6.57
C LEU A 582 9.33 11.82 -5.25
N TYR A 583 10.03 10.94 -4.55
CA TYR A 583 9.66 10.45 -3.22
C TYR A 583 10.66 10.91 -2.17
N GLY A 584 10.19 11.19 -0.96
CA GLY A 584 11.05 11.59 0.18
C GLY A 584 11.50 13.05 0.13
N VAL A 585 10.81 13.91 -0.61
CA VAL A 585 11.23 15.28 -0.83
C VAL A 585 10.23 16.27 -0.23
N LEU A 586 10.72 17.20 0.57
CA LEU A 586 9.95 18.34 1.09
C LEU A 586 10.17 19.52 0.13
N PHE A 587 9.13 19.91 -0.60
CA PHE A 587 9.13 21.07 -1.50
C PHE A 587 8.73 22.35 -0.80
#